data_AF-A0A7Y2BLB1-F1
#
_entry.id   AF-A0A7Y2BLB1-F1
#
_cell.length_a   1.000
_cell.length_b   1.000
_cell.length_c   1.000
_cell.angle_alpha   90.00
_cell.angle_beta   90.00
_cell.angle_gamma   90.00
#
_symmetry.space_group_name_H-M   'P 1'
#
loop_
_entity.id
_entity.type
_entity.pdbx_description
1 polymer ?
#
loop_
_entity_poly.entity_id
_entity_poly.type
_entity_poly.pdbx_seq_one_letter_code
_entity_poly.pdbx_strand_id
1 'polypeptide(L)'
;GDGRVIAYAGNYSDYRDQRVAGQAKRKRSADKSALEPKSSSTSKGKKLSYKEKQELQRLPGEIERAEAEAVEVEELLNDPALYADRAEEVPSIVARQGDLREEIDRMMTRWLELDSKAAGE
;
A
#
# COMPACT_ATOMS: atom_id res chain seq x y z
N GLY A 1 4.46 -32.21 14.88
CA GLY A 1 5.02 -31.09 15.66
C GLY A 1 5.20 -29.97 14.69
N ASP A 2 4.11 -29.24 14.43
CA ASP A 2 3.94 -28.57 13.15
C ASP A 2 4.02 -27.06 13.34
N GLY A 3 5.25 -26.54 13.18
CA GLY A 3 5.50 -25.11 13.08
C GLY A 3 4.97 -24.57 11.76
N ARG A 4 3.83 -23.86 11.81
CA ARG A 4 3.37 -23.02 10.70
C ARG A 4 4.14 -21.70 10.72
N VAL A 5 4.93 -21.47 9.69
CA VAL A 5 5.49 -20.15 9.41
C VAL A 5 4.52 -19.41 8.50
N ILE A 6 3.82 -18.44 9.07
CA ILE A 6 3.04 -17.45 8.31
C ILE A 6 4.01 -16.32 8.01
N ALA A 7 4.42 -16.17 6.75
CA ALA A 7 5.20 -15.02 6.31
C ALA A 7 4.26 -13.80 6.29
N TYR A 8 4.25 -13.09 7.41
CA TYR A 8 3.56 -11.82 7.56
C TYR A 8 4.54 -10.72 7.15
N ALA A 9 4.45 -10.23 5.91
CA ALA A 9 5.11 -9.00 5.51
C ALA A 9 4.16 -7.83 5.81
N GLY A 10 4.02 -7.48 7.10
CA GLY A 10 3.44 -6.21 7.52
C GLY A 10 4.54 -5.15 7.63
N ASN A 11 4.31 -3.92 7.18
CA ASN A 11 4.02 -2.71 7.99
C ASN A 11 3.72 -1.52 7.04
N TYR A 12 2.94 -0.45 7.29
CA TYR A 12 2.60 0.25 8.54
C TYR A 12 1.19 0.94 8.56
N SER A 13 0.31 0.77 7.56
CA SER A 13 -0.95 1.57 7.52
C SER A 13 -2.23 0.84 7.94
N ASP A 14 -2.21 -0.49 8.12
CA ASP A 14 -3.38 -1.26 8.59
C ASP A 14 -3.66 -1.06 10.11
N TYR A 15 -2.86 -0.24 10.80
CA TYR A 15 -2.91 -0.11 12.25
C TYR A 15 -3.95 0.88 12.79
N ARG A 16 -4.57 1.75 11.98
CA ARG A 16 -5.47 2.80 12.50
C ARG A 16 -6.98 2.56 12.38
N ASP A 17 -7.48 1.85 11.37
CA ASP A 17 -8.95 1.72 11.21
C ASP A 17 -9.57 0.45 11.83
N GLN A 18 -8.77 -0.59 12.14
CA GLN A 18 -9.31 -1.82 12.75
C GLN A 18 -9.55 -1.72 14.27
N ARG A 19 -9.02 -0.69 14.96
CA ARG A 19 -9.20 -0.48 16.41
C ARG A 19 -10.57 0.10 16.81
N VAL A 20 -11.29 0.74 15.89
CA VAL A 20 -12.63 1.30 16.18
C VAL A 20 -13.76 0.33 15.85
N ALA A 21 -13.62 -0.47 14.78
CA ALA A 21 -14.65 -1.42 14.36
C ALA A 21 -14.70 -2.72 15.20
N GLY A 22 -13.59 -3.11 15.86
CA GLY A 22 -13.49 -4.37 16.60
C GLY A 22 -14.15 -4.39 17.98
N GLN A 23 -14.43 -3.22 18.58
CA GLN A 23 -15.00 -3.15 19.94
C GLN A 23 -16.53 -3.21 19.98
N ALA A 24 -17.21 -3.04 18.84
CA ALA A 24 -18.68 -3.00 18.79
C ALA A 24 -19.35 -4.37 18.60
N LYS A 25 -18.62 -5.46 18.32
CA LYS A 25 -19.20 -6.77 17.99
C LYS A 25 -19.16 -7.85 19.07
N ARG A 26 -18.65 -7.55 20.28
CA ARG A 26 -18.61 -8.53 21.41
C ARG A 26 -19.84 -8.48 22.32
N LYS A 27 -21.03 -8.34 21.75
CA LYS A 27 -22.30 -8.67 22.43
C LYS A 27 -23.25 -9.36 21.46
N ARG A 28 -23.13 -10.69 21.34
CA ARG A 28 -24.29 -11.60 21.34
C ARG A 28 -23.86 -13.07 21.22
N SER A 29 -24.19 -13.79 22.29
CA SER A 29 -24.72 -15.15 22.36
C SER A 29 -23.83 -16.36 22.05
N ALA A 30 -23.78 -17.19 23.09
CA ALA A 30 -23.34 -18.57 23.13
C ALA A 30 -24.36 -19.54 22.50
N ASP A 31 -23.86 -20.76 22.29
CA ASP A 31 -24.52 -22.07 22.33
C ASP A 31 -24.74 -22.83 21.00
N LYS A 32 -24.17 -24.05 21.02
CA LYS A 32 -24.47 -25.29 20.27
C LYS A 32 -24.18 -25.43 18.76
N SER A 33 -23.14 -26.25 18.53
CA SER A 33 -23.15 -27.58 17.86
C SER A 33 -23.87 -27.80 16.53
N ALA A 34 -23.13 -28.51 15.68
CA ALA A 34 -23.54 -29.33 14.53
C ALA A 34 -23.86 -28.58 13.23
N LEU A 35 -22.92 -28.71 12.28
CA LEU A 35 -23.07 -29.36 10.97
C LEU A 35 -22.04 -28.75 10.02
N GLU A 36 -21.00 -29.53 9.68
CA GLU A 36 -20.29 -29.31 8.42
C GLU A 36 -21.29 -29.47 7.28
N PRO A 37 -21.18 -28.61 6.27
CA PRO A 37 -20.94 -29.17 4.96
C PRO A 37 -19.66 -28.59 4.35
N LYS A 38 -18.92 -29.48 3.70
CA LYS A 38 -17.90 -29.19 2.70
C LYS A 38 -18.24 -27.90 1.93
N SER A 39 -17.47 -26.86 2.17
CA SER A 39 -17.18 -25.90 1.12
C SER A 39 -15.72 -26.09 0.76
N SER A 40 -15.47 -26.98 -0.21
CA SER A 40 -14.36 -26.75 -1.13
C SER A 40 -14.65 -25.42 -1.82
N SER A 41 -14.29 -24.32 -1.16
CA SER A 41 -14.08 -23.07 -1.87
C SER A 41 -12.84 -23.31 -2.69
N THR A 42 -13.02 -23.91 -3.87
CA THR A 42 -12.11 -23.73 -4.98
C THR A 42 -11.77 -22.26 -4.97
N SER A 43 -10.49 -21.96 -4.78
CA SER A 43 -9.90 -20.64 -4.81
C SER A 43 -10.14 -20.05 -6.20
N LYS A 44 -11.38 -19.65 -6.49
CA LYS A 44 -11.66 -18.73 -7.58
C LYS A 44 -10.96 -17.46 -7.15
N GLY A 45 -9.86 -17.15 -7.84
CA GLY A 45 -9.03 -15.97 -7.61
C GLY A 45 -9.95 -14.79 -7.25
N LYS A 46 -9.67 -14.16 -6.11
CA LYS A 46 -10.51 -13.08 -5.60
C LYS A 46 -10.48 -11.96 -6.62
N LYS A 47 -11.53 -11.89 -7.45
CA LYS A 47 -11.76 -10.78 -8.37
C LYS A 47 -11.64 -9.46 -7.61
N LEU A 48 -10.98 -8.47 -8.20
CA LEU A 48 -10.87 -7.14 -7.62
C LEU A 48 -12.25 -6.58 -7.23
N SER A 49 -12.31 -5.97 -6.04
CA SER A 49 -13.45 -5.15 -5.63
C SER A 49 -13.55 -3.88 -6.48
N TYR A 50 -14.71 -3.21 -6.44
CA TYR A 50 -14.90 -1.95 -7.16
C TYR A 50 -13.87 -0.88 -6.76
N LYS A 51 -13.56 -0.79 -5.47
CA LYS A 51 -12.55 0.16 -4.95
C LYS A 51 -11.16 -0.14 -5.49
N GLU A 52 -10.76 -1.41 -5.47
CA GLU A 52 -9.45 -1.84 -5.98
C GLU A 52 -9.33 -1.62 -7.50
N LYS A 53 -10.40 -1.80 -8.27
CA LYS A 53 -10.40 -1.47 -9.70
C LYS A 53 -10.20 0.02 -9.96
N GLN A 54 -10.84 0.85 -9.16
CA GLN A 54 -10.68 2.30 -9.26
C GLN A 54 -9.28 2.74 -8.83
N GLU A 55 -8.72 2.12 -7.80
CA GLU A 55 -7.34 2.33 -7.35
C GLU A 55 -6.34 1.96 -8.46
N LEU A 56 -6.47 0.76 -9.05
CA LEU A 56 -5.61 0.30 -10.15
C LEU A 56 -5.60 1.27 -11.35
N GLN A 57 -6.74 1.89 -11.66
CA GLN A 57 -6.85 2.88 -12.73
C GLN A 57 -6.21 4.24 -12.40
N ARG A 58 -6.09 4.59 -11.12
CA ARG A 58 -5.54 5.88 -10.66
C ARG A 58 -4.04 5.83 -10.46
N LEU A 59 -3.54 4.70 -9.95
CA LEU A 59 -2.13 4.53 -9.58
C LEU A 59 -1.14 4.94 -10.69
N PRO A 60 -1.33 4.60 -11.99
CA PRO A 60 -0.39 5.05 -13.03
C PRO A 60 -0.25 6.57 -13.10
N GLY A 61 -1.35 7.31 -13.03
CA GLY A 61 -1.31 8.78 -13.03
C GLY A 61 -0.78 9.38 -11.72
N GLU A 62 -0.94 8.69 -10.59
CA GLU A 62 -0.33 9.11 -9.32
C GLU A 62 1.19 8.87 -9.33
N ILE A 63 1.64 7.75 -9.91
CA ILE A 63 3.05 7.42 -10.13
C ILE A 63 3.71 8.46 -11.04
N GLU A 64 3.13 8.71 -12.23
CA GLU A 64 3.67 9.70 -13.18
C GLU A 64 3.83 11.09 -12.55
N ARG A 65 2.89 11.50 -11.70
CA ARG A 65 2.96 12.78 -10.98
C ARG A 65 4.07 12.81 -9.94
N ALA A 66 4.21 11.73 -9.16
CA ALA A 66 5.28 11.65 -8.16
C ALA A 66 6.66 11.55 -8.84
N GLU A 67 6.77 10.86 -9.96
CA GLU A 67 7.99 10.80 -10.78
C GLU A 67 8.35 12.18 -11.35
N ALA A 68 7.38 12.93 -11.87
CA ALA A 68 7.61 14.29 -12.34
C ALA A 68 8.11 15.21 -11.20
N GLU A 69 7.50 15.14 -10.01
CA GLU A 69 7.96 15.89 -8.84
C GLU A 69 9.38 15.46 -8.42
N ALA A 70 9.70 14.18 -8.49
CA ALA A 70 11.05 13.69 -8.17
C ALA A 70 12.11 14.24 -9.14
N VAL A 71 11.77 14.37 -10.42
CA VAL A 71 12.63 15.01 -11.43
C VAL A 71 12.82 16.49 -11.12
N GLU A 72 11.74 17.23 -10.82
CA GLU A 72 11.84 18.66 -10.46
C GLU A 72 12.73 18.88 -9.22
N VAL A 73 12.58 18.02 -8.21
CA VAL A 73 13.41 18.04 -7.00
C VAL A 73 14.87 17.72 -7.32
N GLU A 74 15.14 16.77 -8.22
CA GLU A 74 16.49 16.43 -8.66
C GLU A 74 17.14 17.57 -9.46
N GLU A 75 16.38 18.24 -10.34
CA GLU A 75 16.85 19.43 -11.05
C GLU A 75 17.21 20.55 -10.07
N LEU A 76 16.37 20.76 -9.04
CA LEU A 76 16.65 21.76 -8.00
C LEU A 76 17.93 21.42 -7.21
N LEU A 77 18.15 20.14 -6.88
CA LEU A 77 19.38 19.69 -6.20
C LEU A 77 20.63 19.79 -7.08
N ASN A 78 20.47 19.84 -8.40
CA ASN A 78 21.57 20.06 -9.35
C ASN A 78 21.86 21.55 -9.60
N ASP A 79 21.02 22.47 -9.13
CA ASP A 79 21.22 23.91 -9.28
C ASP A 79 22.27 24.43 -8.29
N PRO A 80 23.43 24.97 -8.74
CA PRO A 80 24.42 25.58 -7.87
C PRO A 80 23.87 26.76 -7.04
N ALA A 81 22.87 27.47 -7.54
CA ALA A 81 22.26 28.60 -6.83
C ALA A 81 21.55 28.16 -5.54
N LEU A 82 21.02 26.93 -5.50
CA LEU A 82 20.43 26.37 -4.28
C LEU A 82 21.46 26.36 -3.13
N TYR A 83 22.69 25.96 -3.43
CA TYR A 83 23.76 25.87 -2.42
C TYR A 83 24.38 27.23 -2.07
N ALA A 84 24.28 28.21 -2.97
CA ALA A 84 24.77 29.57 -2.70
C ALA A 84 23.78 30.38 -1.85
N ASP A 85 22.49 30.30 -2.18
CA ASP A 85 21.48 31.22 -1.67
C ASP A 85 20.53 30.58 -0.64
N ARG A 86 20.40 29.24 -0.63
CA ARG A 86 19.38 28.50 0.14
C ARG A 86 19.92 27.17 0.69
N ALA A 87 21.18 27.15 1.12
CA ALA A 87 21.86 25.93 1.58
C ALA A 87 21.13 25.23 2.74
N GLU A 88 20.42 25.99 3.58
CA GLU A 88 19.61 25.50 4.68
C GLU A 88 18.38 24.68 4.25
N GLU A 89 17.90 24.86 3.01
CA GLU A 89 16.79 24.09 2.44
C GLU A 89 17.25 22.74 1.87
N VAL A 90 18.54 22.57 1.58
CA VAL A 90 19.08 21.35 0.96
C VAL A 90 18.69 20.07 1.72
N PRO A 91 18.81 19.99 3.06
CA PRO A 91 18.45 18.77 3.78
C PRO A 91 16.97 18.39 3.65
N SER A 92 16.06 19.39 3.59
CA SER A 92 14.63 19.12 3.45
C SER A 92 14.28 18.70 2.02
N ILE A 93 14.94 19.28 1.02
CA ILE A 93 14.78 18.91 -0.40
C ILE A 93 15.29 17.49 -0.64
N VAL A 94 16.45 17.12 -0.07
CA VAL A 94 16.97 15.73 -0.13
C VAL A 94 16.02 14.75 0.57
N ALA A 95 15.48 15.12 1.75
CA ALA A 95 14.49 14.29 2.42
C ALA A 95 13.24 14.09 1.55
N ARG A 96 12.73 15.17 0.93
CA ARG A 96 11.59 15.09 0.00
C ARG A 96 11.87 14.19 -1.20
N GLN A 97 13.08 14.25 -1.77
CA GLN A 97 13.49 13.36 -2.85
C GLN A 97 13.43 11.88 -2.41
N GLY A 98 13.91 11.59 -1.20
CA GLY A 98 13.81 10.25 -0.60
C GLY A 98 12.38 9.79 -0.42
N ASP A 99 11.53 10.64 0.18
CA ASP A 99 10.11 10.35 0.42
C ASP A 99 9.36 10.04 -0.89
N LEU A 100 9.62 10.82 -1.94
CA LEU A 100 9.03 10.63 -3.27
C LEU A 100 9.45 9.29 -3.88
N ARG A 101 10.72 8.93 -3.80
CA ARG A 101 11.21 7.63 -4.29
C ARG A 101 10.53 6.46 -3.58
N GLU A 102 10.44 6.53 -2.24
CA GLU A 102 9.72 5.49 -1.49
C GLU A 102 8.21 5.47 -1.81
N GLU A 103 7.60 6.63 -2.07
CA GLU A 103 6.19 6.71 -2.45
C GLU A 103 5.94 6.06 -3.80
N ILE A 104 6.77 6.35 -4.80
CA ILE A 104 6.74 5.72 -6.13
C ILE A 104 6.88 4.21 -5.98
N ASP A 105 7.88 3.70 -5.23
CA ASP A 105 8.08 2.27 -5.00
C ASP A 105 6.87 1.59 -4.36
N ARG A 106 6.25 2.24 -3.37
CA ARG A 106 5.02 1.75 -2.73
C ARG A 106 3.86 1.69 -3.73
N MET A 107 3.67 2.73 -4.53
CA MET A 107 2.60 2.79 -5.53
C MET A 107 2.82 1.75 -6.64
N MET A 108 4.05 1.56 -7.12
CA MET A 108 4.39 0.53 -8.11
C MET A 108 4.14 -0.88 -7.56
N THR A 109 4.57 -1.15 -6.33
CA THR A 109 4.31 -2.44 -5.66
C THR A 109 2.81 -2.69 -5.55
N ARG A 110 2.05 -1.68 -5.12
CA ARG A 110 0.59 -1.76 -5.00
C ARG A 110 -0.09 -1.98 -6.34
N TRP A 111 0.37 -1.30 -7.39
CA TRP A 111 -0.14 -1.48 -8.74
C TRP A 111 0.08 -2.92 -9.20
N LEU A 112 1.29 -3.47 -9.01
CA LEU A 112 1.62 -4.84 -9.38
C LEU A 112 0.77 -5.87 -8.62
N GLU A 113 0.55 -5.67 -7.32
CA GLU A 113 -0.35 -6.53 -6.53
C GLU A 113 -1.78 -6.54 -7.07
N LEU A 114 -2.30 -5.36 -7.44
CA LEU A 114 -3.65 -5.23 -7.97
C LEU A 114 -3.76 -5.78 -9.39
N ASP A 115 -2.74 -5.60 -10.20
CA ASP A 115 -2.66 -6.12 -11.56
C ASP A 115 -2.60 -7.66 -11.57
N SER A 116 -1.76 -8.27 -10.72
CA SER A 116 -1.68 -9.72 -10.57
C SER A 116 -3.01 -10.33 -10.09
N LYS A 117 -3.67 -9.69 -9.10
CA LYS A 117 -5.03 -10.06 -8.68
C LYS A 117 -6.08 -9.90 -9.80
N ALA A 118 -5.90 -8.94 -10.69
CA ALA A 118 -6.78 -8.75 -11.85
C ALA A 118 -6.58 -9.85 -12.90
N ALA A 119 -5.33 -10.26 -13.12
CA ALA A 119 -4.95 -11.36 -14.00
C ALA A 119 -5.40 -12.73 -13.47
N GLY A 120 -5.64 -12.84 -12.16
CA GLY A 120 -6.17 -14.04 -11.52
C GLY A 120 -5.10 -15.04 -11.07
N GLU A 121 -3.87 -14.55 -10.89
CA GLU A 121 -2.78 -15.24 -10.18
C GLU A 121 -2.99 -15.19 -8.65
#